data_AF-A0A7G8P8B1-F1
#
_entry.id   AF-A0A7G8P8B1-F1
#
_cell.length_a   1.000
_cell.length_b   1.000
_cell.length_c   1.000
_cell.angle_alpha   90.00
_cell.angle_beta   90.00
_cell.angle_gamma   90.00
#
_symmetry.space_group_name_H-M   'P 1'
#
loop_
_entity.id
_entity.type
_entity.pdbx_description
1 polymer ?
#
loop_
_entity_poly.entity_id
_entity_poly.type
_entity_poly.pdbx_seq_one_letter_code
_entity_poly.pdbx_strand_id
1 'polypeptide(L)'
;MREHFEQQIAARQEGRMEAGCLLGTFSNSVTDSYPALRAAVHDGFEQWIDTLTAVLSRARAAGEIPATPEPADLAAALVDGFEGAIARTRATRLPDPLRVFVTVTLAEFTRRP
;
A
#
# COMPACT_ATOMS: atom_id res chain seq x y z
N MET A 1 -5.15 -11.47 2.34
CA MET A 1 -4.93 -10.00 2.34
C MET A 1 -4.15 -9.55 3.58
N ARG A 2 -4.66 -9.79 4.80
CA ARG A 2 -3.91 -9.52 6.05
C ARG A 2 -2.52 -10.18 6.05
N GLU A 3 -2.47 -11.47 5.73
CA GLU A 3 -1.21 -12.22 5.60
C GLU A 3 -0.26 -11.64 4.54
N HIS A 4 -0.78 -11.06 3.44
CA HIS A 4 0.05 -10.41 2.43
C HIS A 4 0.76 -9.18 2.99
N PHE A 5 0.03 -8.32 3.70
CA PHE A 5 0.62 -7.15 4.36
C PHE A 5 1.56 -7.55 5.51
N GLU A 6 1.22 -8.59 6.27
CA GLU A 6 2.08 -9.11 7.34
C GLU A 6 3.39 -9.70 6.80
N GLN A 7 3.34 -10.46 5.71
CA GLN A 7 4.53 -10.95 5.00
C GLN A 7 5.39 -9.80 4.47
N GLN A 8 4.76 -8.76 3.90
CA GLN A 8 5.45 -7.56 3.45
C GLN A 8 6.12 -6.78 4.60
N ILE A 9 5.53 -6.78 5.79
CA ILE A 9 6.12 -6.18 7.00
C ILE A 9 7.27 -7.03 7.54
N ALA A 10 7.11 -8.34 7.63
CA ALA A 10 8.14 -9.28 8.09
C ALA A 10 9.40 -9.21 7.20
N ALA A 11 9.22 -9.24 5.87
CA ALA A 11 10.32 -9.11 4.90
C ALA A 11 11.09 -7.77 4.99
N ARG A 12 10.50 -6.75 5.61
CA ARG A 12 11.14 -5.44 5.83
C ARG A 12 11.90 -5.38 7.16
N GLN A 13 11.48 -6.16 8.17
CA GLN A 13 12.14 -6.22 9.49
C GLN A 13 13.50 -6.95 9.47
N GLU A 14 13.77 -7.78 8.46
CA GLU A 14 15.04 -8.51 8.27
C GLU A 14 16.18 -7.66 7.63
N GLY A 15 16.19 -6.34 7.88
CA GLY A 15 17.28 -5.44 7.43
C GLY A 15 17.02 -4.67 6.13
N ARG A 16 15.81 -4.71 5.57
CA ARG A 16 15.41 -3.96 4.36
C ARG A 16 14.68 -2.64 4.64
N MET A 17 14.50 -2.25 5.91
CA MET A 17 13.91 -0.96 6.27
C MET A 17 14.70 0.25 5.74
N GLU A 18 16.02 0.11 5.54
CA GLU A 18 16.85 1.23 5.06
C GLU A 18 16.56 1.62 3.60
N ALA A 19 16.11 0.68 2.77
CA ALA A 19 15.84 0.90 1.34
C ALA A 19 14.43 1.48 1.07
N GLY A 20 13.49 1.42 2.03
CA GLY A 20 12.11 1.85 1.84
C GLY A 20 11.36 1.02 0.78
N CYS A 21 10.28 1.59 0.21
CA CYS A 21 9.68 1.06 -1.02
C CYS A 21 10.40 1.63 -2.24
N LEU A 22 10.63 0.81 -3.27
CA LEU A 22 11.23 1.25 -4.52
C LEU A 22 10.36 2.30 -5.22
N LEU A 23 9.04 2.04 -5.32
CA LEU A 23 8.06 2.95 -5.91
C LEU A 23 8.00 4.27 -5.13
N GLY A 24 7.83 4.20 -3.81
CA GLY A 24 7.86 5.38 -2.95
C GLY A 24 9.18 6.16 -2.97
N THR A 25 10.32 5.50 -3.17
CA THR A 25 11.62 6.20 -3.27
C THR A 25 11.76 6.93 -4.59
N PHE A 26 11.40 6.28 -5.71
CA PHE A 26 11.48 6.91 -7.01
C PHE A 26 10.41 7.98 -7.20
N SER A 27 9.20 7.81 -6.69
CA SER A 27 8.13 8.82 -6.79
C SER A 27 8.56 10.18 -6.22
N ASN A 28 9.33 10.19 -5.13
CA ASN A 28 9.88 11.40 -4.52
C ASN A 28 11.11 11.97 -5.25
N SER A 29 11.68 11.24 -6.22
CA SER A 29 12.86 11.63 -7.00
C SER A 29 12.52 11.94 -8.47
N VAL A 30 11.28 11.70 -8.89
CA VAL A 30 10.82 11.97 -10.25
C VAL A 30 10.80 13.48 -10.48
N THR A 31 11.54 13.92 -11.48
CA THR A 31 11.49 15.27 -12.05
C THR A 31 11.09 15.19 -13.52
N ASP A 32 10.74 16.32 -14.13
CA ASP A 32 10.40 16.37 -15.57
C ASP A 32 11.56 15.94 -16.49
N SER A 33 12.77 15.86 -15.95
CA SER A 33 13.96 15.40 -16.65
C SER A 33 13.99 13.89 -16.91
N TYR A 34 13.12 13.09 -16.29
CA TYR A 34 13.12 11.62 -16.40
C TYR A 34 11.74 11.04 -16.75
N PRO A 35 11.21 11.31 -17.96
CA PRO A 35 9.87 10.88 -18.36
C PRO A 35 9.68 9.34 -18.34
N ALA A 36 10.72 8.59 -18.70
CA ALA A 36 10.68 7.12 -18.63
C ALA A 36 10.58 6.59 -17.20
N LEU A 37 11.26 7.24 -16.23
CA LEU A 37 11.15 6.88 -14.82
C LEU A 37 9.77 7.22 -14.27
N ARG A 38 9.23 8.39 -14.64
CA ARG A 38 7.86 8.80 -14.27
C ARG A 38 6.84 7.78 -14.75
N ALA A 39 6.93 7.34 -16.00
CA ALA A 39 6.04 6.32 -16.57
C ALA A 39 6.17 4.98 -15.82
N ALA A 40 7.39 4.50 -15.57
CA ALA A 40 7.59 3.25 -14.86
C ALA A 40 7.06 3.27 -13.41
N VAL A 41 7.19 4.40 -12.70
CA VAL A 41 6.63 4.56 -11.35
C VAL A 41 5.10 4.58 -11.39
N HIS A 42 4.52 5.30 -12.35
CA HIS A 42 3.07 5.32 -12.57
C HIS A 42 2.54 3.91 -12.82
N ASP A 43 3.10 3.20 -13.79
CA ASP A 43 2.66 1.85 -14.16
C ASP A 43 2.80 0.85 -13.01
N GLY A 44 3.84 1.03 -12.18
CA GLY A 44 4.03 0.24 -10.96
C GLY A 44 2.93 0.46 -9.91
N PHE A 45 2.48 1.71 -9.72
CA PHE A 45 1.36 2.00 -8.84
C PHE A 45 0.04 1.44 -9.40
N GLU A 46 -0.24 1.67 -10.69
CA GLU A 46 -1.45 1.16 -11.35
C GLU A 46 -1.53 -0.37 -11.24
N GLN A 47 -0.44 -1.08 -11.53
CA GLN A 47 -0.40 -2.55 -11.41
C GLN A 47 -0.72 -3.04 -9.99
N TRP A 48 -0.23 -2.33 -8.96
CA TRP A 48 -0.49 -2.68 -7.57
C TRP A 48 -1.96 -2.42 -7.21
N ILE A 49 -2.49 -1.26 -7.60
CA ILE A 49 -3.88 -0.87 -7.39
C ILE A 49 -4.80 -1.90 -8.07
N ASP A 50 -4.59 -2.20 -9.35
CA ASP A 50 -5.37 -3.19 -10.11
C ASP A 50 -5.40 -4.56 -9.45
N THR A 51 -4.23 -5.02 -8.96
CA THR A 51 -4.11 -6.30 -8.27
C THR A 51 -4.95 -6.31 -6.99
N LEU A 52 -4.90 -5.23 -6.20
CA LEU A 52 -5.69 -5.09 -4.99
C LEU A 52 -7.19 -4.93 -5.29
N THR A 53 -7.55 -4.18 -6.33
CA THR A 53 -8.93 -4.04 -6.81
C THR A 53 -9.52 -5.41 -7.14
N ALA A 54 -8.79 -6.27 -7.86
CA ALA A 54 -9.26 -7.61 -8.18
C ALA A 54 -9.48 -8.51 -6.93
N VAL A 55 -8.69 -8.32 -5.88
CA VAL A 55 -8.88 -9.01 -4.59
C VAL A 55 -10.11 -8.46 -3.86
N LEU A 56 -10.23 -7.13 -3.78
CA LEU A 56 -11.32 -6.43 -3.10
C LEU A 56 -12.67 -6.68 -3.76
N SER A 57 -12.73 -6.69 -5.10
CA SER A 57 -13.96 -7.00 -5.85
C SER A 57 -14.47 -8.40 -5.56
N ARG A 58 -13.58 -9.39 -5.38
CA ARG A 58 -13.96 -10.75 -4.96
C ARG A 58 -14.49 -10.78 -3.53
N ALA A 59 -13.81 -10.10 -2.59
CA ALA A 59 -14.27 -9.99 -1.21
C ALA A 59 -15.64 -9.27 -1.11
N ARG A 60 -15.87 -8.24 -1.93
CA ARG A 60 -17.17 -7.55 -2.09
C ARG A 60 -18.25 -8.52 -2.57
N ALA A 61 -17.99 -9.27 -3.63
CA ALA A 61 -18.93 -10.24 -4.16
C ALA A 61 -19.28 -11.36 -3.14
N ALA A 62 -18.34 -11.70 -2.26
CA ALA A 62 -18.54 -12.63 -1.16
C ALA A 62 -19.20 -12.01 0.10
N GLY A 63 -19.50 -10.71 0.10
CA GLY A 63 -20.08 -10.01 1.26
C GLY A 63 -19.11 -9.84 2.44
N GLU A 64 -17.81 -9.93 2.21
CA GLU A 64 -16.79 -9.85 3.27
C GLU A 64 -16.43 -8.42 3.67
N ILE A 65 -16.74 -7.43 2.81
CA ILE A 65 -16.48 -6.01 3.04
C ILE A 65 -17.72 -5.15 2.71
N PRO A 66 -17.84 -3.90 3.22
CA PRO A 66 -19.05 -3.06 3.13
C PRO A 66 -19.25 -2.44 1.76
N ALA A 67 -20.46 -2.47 1.17
CA ALA A 67 -20.74 -2.14 -0.24
C ALA A 67 -20.09 -0.85 -0.79
N THR A 68 -19.83 0.15 0.05
CA THR A 68 -19.12 1.40 -0.27
C THR A 68 -17.88 1.54 0.62
N PRO A 69 -16.74 2.06 0.10
CA PRO A 69 -16.52 2.63 -1.23
C PRO A 69 -16.30 1.58 -2.35
N GLU A 70 -16.12 2.05 -3.59
CA GLU A 70 -15.78 1.19 -4.73
C GLU A 70 -14.44 0.46 -4.50
N PRO A 71 -14.27 -0.79 -4.96
CA PRO A 71 -13.04 -1.55 -4.76
C PRO A 71 -11.77 -0.90 -5.30
N ALA A 72 -11.88 -0.11 -6.38
CA ALA A 72 -10.75 0.61 -6.97
C ALA A 72 -10.27 1.76 -6.06
N ASP A 73 -11.19 2.60 -5.59
CA ASP A 73 -10.88 3.68 -4.66
C ASP A 73 -10.31 3.15 -3.34
N LEU A 74 -10.86 2.03 -2.85
CA LEU A 74 -10.37 1.35 -1.67
C LEU A 74 -8.95 0.80 -1.85
N ALA A 75 -8.65 0.25 -3.03
CA ALA A 75 -7.30 -0.23 -3.37
C ALA A 75 -6.29 0.92 -3.36
N ALA A 76 -6.60 2.02 -4.05
CA ALA A 76 -5.77 3.21 -4.10
C ALA A 76 -5.49 3.77 -2.70
N ALA A 77 -6.53 3.94 -1.88
CA ALA A 77 -6.40 4.44 -0.52
C ALA A 77 -5.52 3.53 0.38
N LEU A 78 -5.60 2.21 0.20
CA LEU A 78 -4.75 1.25 0.92
C LEU A 78 -3.28 1.34 0.48
N VAL A 79 -3.01 1.50 -0.82
CA VAL A 79 -1.65 1.70 -1.34
C VAL A 79 -1.06 3.00 -0.81
N ASP A 80 -1.79 4.11 -0.91
CA ASP A 80 -1.38 5.42 -0.43
C ASP A 80 -1.08 5.42 1.07
N GLY A 81 -1.98 4.82 1.86
CA GLY A 81 -1.81 4.69 3.30
C GLY A 81 -0.59 3.85 3.69
N PHE A 82 -0.32 2.78 2.94
CA PHE A 82 0.83 1.92 3.18
C PHE A 82 2.15 2.59 2.81
N GLU A 83 2.23 3.28 1.66
CA GLU A 83 3.42 4.06 1.28
C GLU A 83 3.69 5.20 2.26
N GLY A 84 2.65 5.89 2.74
CA GLY A 84 2.77 6.88 3.80
C GLY A 84 3.32 6.30 5.10
N ALA A 85 2.89 5.09 5.48
CA ALA A 85 3.42 4.39 6.64
C ALA A 85 4.90 3.99 6.45
N ILE A 86 5.28 3.49 5.27
CA ILE A 86 6.68 3.21 4.91
C ILE A 86 7.53 4.48 5.01
N ALA A 87 7.07 5.58 4.43
CA ALA A 87 7.78 6.86 4.45
C ALA A 87 8.01 7.34 5.90
N ARG A 88 6.98 7.28 6.76
CA ARG A 88 7.11 7.66 8.17
C ARG A 88 8.03 6.73 8.95
N THR A 89 7.95 5.41 8.72
CA THR A 89 8.87 4.44 9.34
C THR A 89 10.32 4.71 8.95
N ARG A 90 10.59 5.03 7.68
CA ARG A 90 11.94 5.39 7.22
C ARG A 90 12.45 6.67 7.89
N ALA A 91 11.59 7.70 8.00
CA ALA A 91 11.97 8.98 8.59
C ALA A 91 12.25 8.89 10.10
N THR A 92 11.46 8.10 10.83
CA THR A 92 11.57 8.00 12.30
C THR A 92 12.43 6.83 12.77
N ARG A 93 12.72 5.85 11.89
CA ARG A 93 13.32 4.55 12.23
C ARG A 93 12.54 3.76 13.28
N LEU A 94 11.22 4.01 13.37
CA LEU A 94 10.31 3.30 14.27
C LEU A 94 9.32 2.45 13.46
N PRO A 95 8.98 1.23 13.94
CA PRO A 95 8.04 0.35 13.24
C PRO A 95 6.57 0.73 13.46
N ASP A 96 6.28 1.62 14.41
CA ASP A 96 4.92 2.00 14.80
C ASP A 96 4.02 2.51 13.66
N PRO A 97 4.50 3.25 12.64
CA PRO A 97 3.67 3.64 11.51
C PRO A 97 3.06 2.47 10.73
N LEU A 98 3.85 1.43 10.45
CA LEU A 98 3.36 0.22 9.79
C LEU A 98 2.37 -0.55 10.66
N ARG A 99 2.59 -0.58 11.97
CA ARG A 99 1.62 -1.15 12.92
C ARG A 99 0.30 -0.41 12.87
N VAL A 100 0.32 0.93 12.92
CA VAL A 100 -0.89 1.77 12.82
C VAL A 100 -1.64 1.52 11.51
N PHE A 101 -0.94 1.40 10.38
CA PHE A 101 -1.57 1.05 9.12
C PHE A 101 -2.36 -0.27 9.20
N VAL A 102 -1.75 -1.33 9.75
CA VAL A 102 -2.42 -2.64 9.87
C VAL A 102 -3.57 -2.63 10.87
N THR A 103 -3.39 -1.98 12.03
CA THR A 103 -4.36 -2.03 13.12
C THR A 103 -5.52 -1.06 12.93
N VAL A 104 -5.31 0.05 12.20
CA VAL A 104 -6.30 1.09 11.99
C VAL A 104 -6.75 1.07 10.53
N THR A 105 -5.90 1.53 9.62
CA THR A 105 -6.28 1.76 8.21
C THR A 105 -6.84 0.50 7.56
N LEU A 106 -6.08 -0.60 7.59
CA LEU A 106 -6.53 -1.86 6.99
C LEU A 106 -7.77 -2.42 7.70
N ALA A 107 -7.85 -2.30 9.02
CA ALA A 107 -8.95 -2.83 9.81
C ALA A 107 -10.28 -2.08 9.54
N GLU A 108 -10.26 -0.76 9.53
CA GLU A 108 -11.44 0.07 9.27
C GLU A 108 -11.95 -0.13 7.83
N PHE A 109 -11.03 -0.22 6.87
CA PHE A 109 -11.37 -0.41 5.46
C PHE A 109 -11.86 -1.81 5.10
N THR A 110 -11.57 -2.82 5.93
CA THR A 110 -12.00 -4.21 5.68
C THR A 110 -12.97 -4.74 6.73
N ARG A 111 -13.53 -3.85 7.56
CA ARG A 111 -14.51 -4.21 8.58
C ARG A 111 -15.71 -4.87 7.91
N ARG A 112 -16.13 -6.03 8.41
CA ARG A 112 -17.38 -6.66 7.96
C ARG A 112 -18.56 -5.75 8.36
N PRO A 113 -19.60 -5.63 7.53
CA PRO A 113 -20.83 -4.94 7.91
C PRO A 113 -21.45 -5.53 9.18
#